data_AF-A0A024P5W6-F1
#
_entry.id   AF-A0A024P5W6-F1
#
_cell.length_a   1.000
_cell.length_b   1.000
_cell.length_c   1.000
_cell.angle_alpha   90.00
_cell.angle_beta   90.00
_cell.angle_gamma   90.00
#
_symmetry.space_group_name_H-M   'P 1'
#
loop_
_entity.id
_entity.type
_entity.pdbx_description
1 polymer ?
#
loop_
_entity_poly.entity_id
_entity_poly.type
_entity_poly.pdbx_seq_one_letter_code
_entity_poly.pdbx_strand_id
1 'polypeptide(L)' 'MKIILIFLFISIGMALINYGIDLLLVNDTKVATTNLFNPFWVMKPFEYLLLILLILLAIAVLIIRAIKNRNKA' A
#
# COMPACT_ATOMS: atom_id res chain seq x y z
N MET A 1 21.83 1.11 0.61
CA MET A 1 21.66 -0.36 0.51
C MET A 1 20.82 -0.96 1.63
N LYS A 2 21.11 -0.73 2.93
CA LYS A 2 20.33 -1.30 4.04
C LYS A 2 18.82 -0.98 4.00
N ILE A 3 18.47 0.27 3.71
CA ILE A 3 17.06 0.72 3.64
C ILE A 3 16.28 0.02 2.52
N ILE A 4 16.89 -0.17 1.35
CA ILE A 4 16.25 -0.86 0.21
C ILE A 4 15.97 -2.32 0.57
N LEU A 5 16.91 -2.96 1.27
CA LEU A 5 16.78 -4.36 1.68
C LEU A 5 15.71 -4.55 2.76
N ILE A 6 15.63 -3.61 3.71
CA ILE A 6 14.54 -3.55 4.70
C ILE A 6 13.19 -3.36 4.01
N PHE A 7 13.12 -2.45 3.03
CA PHE A 7 11.89 -2.20 2.29
C PHE A 7 11.44 -3.45 1.52
N LEU A 8 12.35 -4.10 0.80
CA LEU A 8 12.09 -5.34 0.08
C LEU A 8 11.60 -6.45 1.02
N PHE A 9 12.26 -6.60 2.17
CA PHE A 9 11.89 -7.60 3.18
C PHE A 9 10.47 -7.37 3.72
N ILE A 10 10.14 -6.12 4.05
CA ILE A 10 8.79 -5.75 4.52
C ILE A 10 7.76 -6.00 3.41
N SER A 11 8.05 -5.65 2.16
CA SER A 11 7.13 -5.87 1.04
C SER A 11 6.85 -7.37 0.80
N ILE A 12 7.89 -8.21 0.83
CA ILE A 12 7.73 -9.67 0.68
C ILE A 12 6.97 -10.27 1.88
N GLY A 13 7.30 -9.84 3.10
CA GLY A 13 6.62 -10.29 4.31
C GLY A 13 5.12 -9.96 4.28
N MET A 14 4.77 -8.75 3.85
CA MET A 14 3.37 -8.32 3.70
C MET A 14 2.62 -9.17 2.66
N ALA A 15 3.26 -9.46 1.52
CA ALA A 15 2.69 -10.31 0.48
C ALA A 15 2.42 -11.74 0.98
N LEU A 16 3.35 -12.31 1.75
CA LEU A 16 3.19 -13.65 2.35
C LEU A 16 2.08 -13.68 3.39
N ILE A 17 1.96 -12.65 4.23
CA ILE A 17 0.89 -12.54 5.22
C ILE A 17 -0.47 -12.48 4.53
N ASN A 18 -0.61 -11.64 3.49
CA ASN A 18 -1.86 -11.53 2.73
C ASN A 18 -2.24 -12.87 2.07
N TYR A 19 -1.25 -13.54 1.46
CA TYR A 19 -1.46 -14.87 0.86
C TYR A 19 -1.89 -15.92 1.91
N GLY A 20 -1.26 -15.90 3.08
CA GLY A 20 -1.62 -16.79 4.19
C GLY A 20 -3.03 -16.53 4.73
N ILE A 21 -3.41 -15.26 4.90
CA ILE A 21 -4.77 -14.85 5.28
C ILE A 21 -5.79 -15.36 4.25
N ASP A 22 -5.49 -15.22 2.96
CA ASP A 22 -6.33 -15.71 1.87
C ASP A 22 -6.58 -17.22 1.96
N LEU A 23 -5.52 -18.00 2.15
CA LEU A 23 -5.64 -19.46 2.29
C LEU A 23 -6.41 -19.86 3.55
N LEU A 24 -6.23 -19.13 4.66
CA LEU A 24 -6.95 -19.37 5.91
C LEU A 24 -8.44 -19.01 5.82
N LEU A 25 -8.79 -18.02 5.00
CA LEU A 25 -10.17 -17.60 4.74
C LEU A 25 -10.91 -18.48 3.73
N VAL A 26 -10.36 -19.67 3.40
CA VAL A 26 -10.96 -20.66 2.49
C VAL A 26 -11.07 -20.14 1.04
N ASN A 27 -10.23 -19.18 0.66
CA ASN A 27 -10.09 -18.84 -0.76
C ASN A 27 -9.28 -19.94 -1.47
N ASP A 28 -9.70 -20.27 -2.70
CA ASP A 28 -8.95 -21.19 -3.55
C ASP A 28 -7.53 -20.64 -3.78
N THR A 29 -6.54 -21.53 -3.88
CA THR A 29 -5.14 -21.20 -4.16
C THR A 29 -4.99 -20.25 -5.36
N LYS A 30 -5.87 -20.38 -6.36
CA LYS A 30 -5.94 -19.49 -7.52
C LYS A 30 -6.30 -18.05 -7.14
N VAL A 31 -7.31 -17.88 -6.27
CA VAL A 31 -7.77 -16.57 -5.78
C VAL A 31 -6.66 -15.91 -4.95
N ALA A 32 -6.01 -16.68 -4.08
CA ALA A 32 -4.87 -16.19 -3.31
C ALA A 32 -3.70 -15.72 -4.20
N THR A 33 -3.41 -16.44 -5.29
CA THR A 33 -2.38 -16.01 -6.27
C THR A 33 -2.78 -14.78 -7.08
N THR A 34 -4.05 -14.60 -7.42
CA THR A 34 -4.51 -13.38 -8.10
C THR A 34 -4.46 -12.16 -7.17
N ASN A 35 -4.75 -12.38 -5.88
CA ASN A 35 -4.76 -11.35 -4.85
C ASN A 35 -3.35 -10.85 -4.49
N LEU A 36 -2.32 -11.68 -4.67
CA LEU A 36 -0.91 -11.26 -4.58
C LEU A 36 -0.56 -10.09 -5.52
N PHE A 37 -1.20 -10.03 -6.70
CA PHE A 37 -0.97 -8.95 -7.68
C PHE A 37 -1.89 -7.74 -7.47
N ASN A 38 -2.95 -7.89 -6.66
CA ASN A 38 -3.85 -6.81 -6.30
C ASN A 38 -3.86 -6.63 -4.77
N PRO A 39 -2.92 -5.86 -4.18
CA PRO A 39 -2.82 -5.71 -2.73
C PRO A 39 -4.05 -5.04 -2.08
N PHE A 40 -4.95 -4.45 -2.87
CA PHE A 40 -6.18 -3.81 -2.41
C PHE A 40 -7.41 -4.70 -2.64
N TRP A 41 -7.24 -5.98 -2.97
CA TRP A 41 -8.35 -6.90 -3.27
C TRP A 41 -9.40 -6.99 -2.15
N VAL A 42 -8.99 -6.79 -0.88
CA VAL A 42 -9.86 -6.79 0.31
C VAL A 42 -10.72 -5.52 0.40
N MET A 43 -10.32 -4.44 -0.27
CA MET A 43 -10.99 -3.14 -0.14
C MET A 43 -12.35 -3.14 -0.84
N LYS A 44 -13.34 -2.56 -0.16
CA LYS A 44 -14.66 -2.28 -0.74
C LYS A 44 -14.57 -1.11 -1.73
N PRO A 45 -15.48 -1.01 -2.73
CA PRO A 45 -15.46 0.09 -3.71
C PRO A 45 -15.39 1.50 -3.10
N PHE A 46 -16.06 1.74 -1.97
CA PHE A 46 -16.01 3.02 -1.25
C PHE A 46 -14.66 3.29 -0.57
N GLU A 47 -13.94 2.25 -0.16
CA GLU A 47 -12.62 2.39 0.48
C GLU A 47 -11.56 2.83 -0.53
N TYR A 48 -11.71 2.51 -1.82
CA TYR A 48 -10.87 3.07 -2.88
C TYR A 48 -11.02 4.59 -3.02
N LEU A 49 -12.23 5.11 -2.88
CA LEU A 49 -12.50 6.56 -2.87
C LEU A 49 -11.78 7.25 -1.69
N LEU A 50 -11.85 6.64 -0.50
CA LEU A 50 -11.12 7.11 0.68
C LEU A 50 -9.60 7.06 0.49
N LEU A 51 -9.07 5.99 -0.10
CA LEU A 51 -7.65 5.85 -0.39
C LEU A 51 -7.17 6.96 -1.33
N ILE A 52 -7.91 7.24 -2.40
CA ILE A 52 -7.60 8.33 -3.34
C ILE A 52 -7.59 9.68 -2.61
N LEU A 53 -8.59 9.93 -1.76
CA LEU A 53 -8.67 11.17 -0.97
C LEU A 53 -7.45 11.34 -0.05
N LEU A 54 -7.03 10.27 0.63
CA LEU A 54 -5.87 10.27 1.51
C LEU A 54 -4.56 10.53 0.75
N ILE A 55 -4.41 9.94 -0.43
CA ILE A 55 -3.25 10.15 -1.30
C ILE A 55 -3.19 11.63 -1.75
N LEU A 56 -4.32 12.19 -2.19
CA LEU A 56 -4.40 13.60 -2.58
C LEU A 56 -4.02 14.54 -1.41
N LEU A 57 -4.51 14.23 -0.20
CA LEU A 57 -4.20 15.00 0.99
C LEU A 57 -2.71 14.92 1.35
N ALA A 58 -2.11 13.73 1.27
CA ALA A 58 -0.67 13.54 1.51
C ALA A 58 0.18 14.34 0.50
N ILE A 59 -0.19 14.30 -0.79
CA ILE A 59 0.48 15.08 -1.84
C ILE A 59 0.35 16.59 -1.57
N ALA A 60 -0.84 17.07 -1.22
CA ALA A 60 -1.06 18.48 -0.88
C ALA A 60 -0.17 18.94 0.28
N VAL A 61 -0.06 18.13 1.35
CA VAL A 61 0.82 18.41 2.49
C VAL A 61 2.29 18.47 2.05
N LEU A 62 2.74 17.55 1.19
CA LEU A 62 4.11 17.54 0.66
C LEU A 62 4.41 18.78 -0.17
N ILE A 63 3.48 19.20 -1.05
CA ILE A 63 3.60 20.41 -1.86
C ILE A 63 3.69 21.65 -0.96
N ILE A 64 2.79 21.79 0.01
CA ILE A 64 2.79 22.93 0.95
C ILE A 64 4.12 22.99 1.72
N ARG A 65 4.62 21.85 2.20
CA ARG A 65 5.93 21.76 2.87
C ARG A 65 7.07 22.16 1.95
N ALA A 66 7.06 21.73 0.68
CA ALA A 66 8.08 22.08 -0.30
C ALA A 66 8.10 23.58 -0.59
N ILE A 67 6.94 24.21 -0.79
CA ILE A 67 6.80 25.65 -1.00
C ILE A 67 7.30 26.41 0.24
N LYS A 68 6.85 26.02 1.44
CA LYS A 68 7.27 26.65 2.70
C LYS A 68 8.77 26.56 2.93
N ASN A 69 9.41 25.45 2.57
CA ASN A 69 10.86 25.28 2.69
C ASN A 69 11.63 26.14 1.67
N ARG A 70 11.10 26.35 0.45
CA ARG A 70 11.73 27.24 -0.54
C ARG A 70 11.67 28.71 -0.14
N ASN A 71 10.60 29.16 0.53
CA ASN A 71 10.49 30.55 0.98
C ASN A 71 11.31 30.86 2.24
N LYS A 72 11.94 29.86 2.87
CA LYS A 72 12.80 30.02 4.05
C LYS A 72 14.30 29.98 3.72
N ALA A 73 14.66 29.65 2.49
CA ALA A 73 16.03 29.69 1.97
C ALA A 73 16.27 31.02 1.26
#